data_AF-A0A4Q3IWF0-F1
#
_entry.id   AF-A0A4Q3IWF0-F1
#
_cell.length_a   1.000
_cell.length_b   1.000
_cell.length_c   1.000
_cell.angle_alpha   90.00
_cell.angle_beta   90.00
_cell.angle_gamma   90.00
#
_symmetry.space_group_name_H-M   'P 1'
#
loop_
_entity.id
_entity.type
_entity.pdbx_description
1 polymer ?
#
loop_
_entity_poly.entity_id
_entity_poly.type
_entity_poly.pdbx_seq_one_letter_code
_entity_poly.pdbx_strand_id
1 'polypeptide(L)'
;MKKIAFILPLFALGACSQEPSAEPTTAPTTAAAAPTASATPSLPAPDQETFSAAFAEACPAAEKVNTAVCKRAGFGSDEVICEYGLGEDKYLRDKATMSPADGKWALKDPEAVCKAHLEHHAG
;
A
#
# COMPACT_ATOMS: atom_id res chain seq x y z
N MET A 1 -11.72 -67.61 -20.52
CA MET A 1 -11.21 -66.53 -21.39
C MET A 1 -10.19 -65.74 -20.58
N LYS A 2 -8.88 -66.06 -20.59
CA LYS A 2 -7.82 -65.77 -21.58
C LYS A 2 -7.46 -64.26 -21.64
N LYS A 3 -6.35 -63.91 -20.95
CA LYS A 3 -5.30 -62.89 -21.23
C LYS A 3 -5.71 -61.41 -21.06
N ILE A 4 -5.21 -60.67 -20.05
CA ILE A 4 -3.88 -60.00 -19.98
C ILE A 4 -3.46 -59.36 -21.31
N ALA A 5 -3.42 -58.02 -21.35
CA ALA A 5 -2.30 -57.19 -21.85
C ALA A 5 -2.81 -55.83 -22.35
N PHE A 6 -2.25 -54.73 -21.84
CA PHE A 6 -1.53 -53.69 -22.61
C PHE A 6 -1.11 -52.57 -21.65
N ILE A 7 0.11 -52.59 -21.11
CA ILE A 7 1.36 -52.03 -21.67
C ILE A 7 1.37 -50.49 -21.66
N LEU A 8 2.09 -49.98 -20.66
CA LEU A 8 2.74 -48.67 -20.54
C LEU A 8 3.59 -48.35 -21.78
N PRO A 9 3.60 -47.10 -22.26
CA PRO A 9 4.76 -46.56 -22.94
C PRO A 9 5.53 -45.64 -21.97
N LEU A 10 6.67 -46.14 -21.51
CA LEU A 10 7.82 -45.30 -21.20
C LEU A 10 8.27 -44.62 -22.50
N PHE A 11 8.17 -43.30 -22.55
CA PHE A 11 9.05 -42.46 -23.37
C PHE A 11 9.69 -41.47 -22.42
N ALA A 12 10.87 -41.83 -21.91
CA ALA A 12 12.15 -41.43 -22.48
C ALA A 12 12.45 -39.98 -22.09
N LEU A 13 12.96 -39.84 -20.86
CA LEU A 13 13.78 -38.74 -20.41
C LEU A 13 14.92 -38.57 -21.43
N GLY A 14 14.82 -37.55 -22.28
CA GLY A 14 15.93 -37.08 -23.09
C GLY A 14 16.98 -36.46 -22.17
N ALA A 15 17.84 -37.30 -21.62
CA ALA A 15 19.10 -36.89 -21.04
C ALA A 15 20.12 -36.64 -22.17
N CYS A 16 20.91 -35.58 -21.98
CA CYS A 16 22.26 -35.42 -22.55
C CYS A 16 22.36 -35.21 -24.07
N SER A 17 22.26 -33.96 -24.51
CA SER A 17 23.28 -33.43 -25.42
C SER A 17 24.17 -32.49 -24.64
N GLN A 18 25.40 -32.94 -24.39
CA GLN A 18 26.51 -32.11 -23.99
C GLN A 18 26.94 -31.29 -25.19
N GLU A 19 27.01 -29.97 -25.05
CA GLU A 19 28.02 -29.18 -25.75
C GLU A 19 28.70 -28.23 -24.74
N PRO A 20 30.05 -28.25 -24.66
CA PRO A 20 30.81 -27.40 -23.76
C PRO A 20 31.07 -26.03 -24.39
N SER A 21 31.38 -25.06 -23.53
CA SER A 21 31.96 -23.74 -23.84
C SER A 21 30.97 -22.57 -23.92
N ALA A 22 30.88 -21.86 -22.80
CA ALA A 22 31.53 -20.56 -22.71
C ALA A 22 31.83 -20.28 -21.23
N GLU A 23 33.10 -20.06 -20.89
CA GLU A 23 33.43 -19.36 -19.65
C GLU A 23 32.67 -18.03 -19.65
N PRO A 24 31.90 -17.71 -18.60
CA PRO A 24 31.34 -16.37 -18.49
C PRO A 24 32.51 -15.41 -18.31
N THR A 25 32.84 -14.71 -19.40
CA THR A 25 33.68 -13.52 -19.38
C THR A 25 33.19 -12.63 -18.24
N THR A 26 34.12 -12.20 -17.40
CA THR A 26 33.86 -11.37 -16.24
C THR A 26 33.32 -10.03 -16.77
N ALA A 27 31.99 -9.90 -16.81
CA ALA A 27 31.35 -8.62 -17.07
C ALA A 27 31.86 -7.62 -16.03
N PRO A 28 32.10 -6.35 -16.41
CA PRO A 28 32.47 -5.33 -15.45
C PRO A 28 31.41 -5.33 -14.35
N THR A 29 31.86 -5.46 -13.10
CA THR A 29 30.99 -5.43 -11.93
C THR A 29 30.22 -4.12 -12.02
N THR A 30 28.94 -4.20 -12.40
CA THR A 30 28.03 -3.08 -12.23
C THR A 30 28.06 -2.83 -10.74
N ALA A 31 28.55 -1.66 -10.32
CA ALA A 31 28.46 -1.25 -8.94
C ALA A 31 26.98 -1.34 -8.59
N ALA A 32 26.60 -2.36 -7.83
CA ALA A 32 25.28 -2.48 -7.27
C ALA A 32 25.07 -1.19 -6.50
N ALA A 33 24.18 -0.32 -7.00
CA ALA A 33 23.77 0.87 -6.28
C ALA A 33 23.41 0.38 -4.88
N ALA A 34 24.16 0.83 -3.88
CA ALA A 34 23.87 0.51 -2.49
C ALA A 34 22.37 0.80 -2.28
N PRO A 35 21.61 -0.11 -1.64
CA PRO A 35 20.21 0.16 -1.38
C PRO A 35 20.15 1.51 -0.66
N THR A 36 19.57 2.51 -1.32
CA THR A 36 19.25 3.78 -0.68
C THR A 36 18.43 3.36 0.53
N ALA A 37 18.96 3.62 1.72
CA ALA A 37 18.35 3.22 2.97
C ALA A 37 16.86 3.54 2.88
N SER A 38 16.01 2.52 2.94
CA SER A 38 14.56 2.72 2.99
C SER A 38 14.31 3.79 4.04
N ALA A 39 13.74 4.92 3.63
CA ALA A 39 13.26 5.91 4.56
C ALA A 39 12.32 5.15 5.50
N THR A 40 12.76 4.93 6.74
CA THR A 40 11.86 4.44 7.77
C THR A 40 10.79 5.51 7.86
N PRO A 41 9.49 5.21 7.65
CA PRO A 41 8.47 6.21 7.87
C PRO A 41 8.58 6.61 9.35
N SER A 42 9.07 7.82 9.59
CA SER A 42 9.53 8.22 10.93
C SER A 42 8.38 8.37 11.93
N LEU A 43 7.14 8.42 11.46
CA LEU A 43 5.95 8.62 12.28
C LEU A 43 5.17 7.32 12.47
N PRO A 44 4.70 7.04 13.70
CA PRO A 44 3.78 5.94 13.95
C PRO A 44 2.53 6.10 13.08
N ALA A 45 1.85 4.99 12.79
CA ALA A 45 0.56 5.06 12.10
C ALA A 45 -0.39 5.94 12.91
N PRO A 46 -1.07 6.92 12.30
CA PRO A 46 -1.99 7.78 13.02
C PRO A 46 -3.20 6.96 13.46
N ASP A 47 -3.59 7.17 14.70
CA ASP A 47 -4.81 6.65 15.28
C ASP A 47 -5.99 7.62 15.05
N GLN A 48 -7.18 7.24 15.53
CA GLN A 48 -8.39 8.04 15.38
C GLN A 48 -8.26 9.43 15.99
N GLU A 49 -7.63 9.57 17.17
CA GLU A 49 -7.48 10.87 17.84
C GLU A 49 -6.60 11.79 17.00
N THR A 50 -5.47 11.28 16.52
CA THR A 50 -4.55 12.00 15.64
C THR A 50 -5.25 12.52 14.38
N PHE A 51 -6.03 11.67 13.71
CA PHE A 51 -6.79 12.08 12.52
C PHE A 51 -7.87 13.11 12.87
N SER A 52 -8.64 12.87 13.94
CA SER A 52 -9.75 13.76 14.36
C SER A 52 -9.26 15.16 14.69
N ALA A 53 -8.11 15.28 15.35
CA ALA A 53 -7.50 16.56 15.67
C ALA A 53 -7.04 17.31 14.40
N ALA A 54 -6.33 16.62 13.49
CA ALA A 54 -5.89 17.20 12.23
C ALA A 54 -7.07 17.62 11.34
N PHE A 55 -8.15 16.83 11.32
CA PHE A 55 -9.37 17.15 10.59
C PHE A 55 -10.09 18.36 11.19
N ALA A 56 -10.24 18.45 12.51
CA ALA A 56 -10.90 19.58 13.16
C ALA A 56 -10.11 20.88 13.01
N GLU A 57 -8.78 20.82 13.01
CA GLU A 57 -7.91 21.97 12.74
C GLU A 57 -8.09 22.48 11.30
N ALA A 58 -8.16 21.56 10.32
CA ALA A 58 -8.32 21.90 8.91
C ALA A 58 -9.75 22.32 8.53
N CYS A 59 -10.75 21.65 9.10
CA CYS A 59 -12.16 21.78 8.76
C CYS A 59 -13.01 22.15 9.99
N PRO A 60 -12.82 23.33 10.61
CA PRO A 60 -13.48 23.69 11.88
C PRO A 60 -15.00 23.84 11.78
N ALA A 61 -15.53 24.02 10.56
CA ALA A 61 -16.97 24.12 10.30
C ALA A 61 -17.63 22.78 9.97
N ALA A 62 -16.87 21.69 9.84
CA ALA A 62 -17.38 20.37 9.52
C ALA A 62 -17.95 19.65 10.75
N GLU A 63 -18.78 18.64 10.51
CA GLU A 63 -19.17 17.70 11.56
C GLU A 63 -17.95 17.00 12.17
N LYS A 64 -18.05 16.59 13.44
CA LYS A 64 -16.95 15.92 14.13
C LYS A 64 -16.71 14.53 13.52
N VAL A 65 -15.45 14.12 13.48
CA VAL A 65 -15.09 12.72 13.18
C VAL A 65 -15.68 11.81 14.27
N ASN A 66 -16.49 10.85 13.84
CA ASN A 66 -17.06 9.82 14.71
C ASN A 66 -16.13 8.62 14.83
N THR A 67 -15.65 8.14 13.67
CA THR A 67 -14.74 7.01 13.57
C THR A 67 -13.78 7.21 12.41
N ALA A 68 -12.54 6.77 12.56
CA ALA A 68 -11.52 6.85 11.53
C ALA A 68 -10.55 5.66 11.62
N VAL A 69 -10.15 5.15 10.46
CA VAL A 69 -9.16 4.08 10.33
C VAL A 69 -8.14 4.48 9.28
N CYS A 70 -6.88 4.61 9.70
CA CYS A 70 -5.79 4.98 8.82
C CYS A 70 -4.92 3.78 8.46
N LYS A 71 -4.60 3.64 7.17
CA LYS A 71 -3.73 2.60 6.62
C LYS A 71 -2.66 3.22 5.73
N ARG A 72 -1.48 2.59 5.63
CA ARG A 72 -0.43 3.03 4.70
C ARG A 72 -0.97 3.05 3.27
N ALA A 73 -0.68 4.11 2.52
CA ALA A 73 -1.17 4.28 1.15
C ALA A 73 -0.61 3.20 0.19
N GLY A 74 0.54 2.62 0.53
CA GLY A 74 1.17 1.53 -0.18
C GLY A 74 2.41 1.02 0.54
N PHE A 75 3.05 -0.01 -0.02
CA PHE A 75 4.30 -0.53 0.53
C PHE A 75 5.41 0.51 0.40
N GLY A 76 6.05 0.87 1.52
CA GLY A 76 7.09 1.90 1.55
C GLY A 76 6.59 3.33 1.38
N SER A 77 5.27 3.58 1.40
CA SER A 77 4.74 4.95 1.35
C SER A 77 4.84 5.63 2.71
N ASP A 78 5.34 6.86 2.71
CA ASP A 78 5.30 7.75 3.86
C ASP A 78 3.90 8.29 4.16
N GLU A 79 2.95 8.10 3.26
CA GLU A 79 1.59 8.58 3.36
C GLU A 79 0.64 7.53 3.93
N VAL A 80 -0.45 8.00 4.51
CA VAL A 80 -1.55 7.16 4.94
C VAL A 80 -2.86 7.63 4.34
N ILE A 81 -3.75 6.69 4.09
CA ILE A 81 -5.14 6.93 3.70
C ILE A 81 -5.99 6.63 4.93
N CYS A 82 -6.70 7.63 5.40
CA CYS A 82 -7.68 7.51 6.48
C CYS A 82 -9.08 7.44 5.88
N GLU A 83 -9.78 6.35 6.17
CA GLU A 83 -11.21 6.19 5.90
C GLU A 83 -11.96 6.61 7.16
N TYR A 84 -12.97 7.47 7.04
CA TYR A 84 -13.59 8.09 8.20
C TYR A 84 -15.09 8.34 7.99
N GLY A 85 -15.81 8.47 9.11
CA GLY A 85 -17.20 8.87 9.16
C GLY A 85 -17.38 10.09 10.04
N LEU A 86 -18.26 10.99 9.64
CA LEU A 86 -18.56 12.24 10.33
C LEU A 86 -19.93 12.19 11.00
N GLY A 87 -20.10 12.95 12.08
CA GLY A 87 -21.38 13.06 12.81
C GLY A 87 -21.85 11.71 13.35
N GLU A 88 -22.94 11.19 12.79
CA GLU A 88 -23.47 9.86 13.13
C GLU A 88 -23.02 8.75 12.17
N ASP A 89 -22.26 9.07 11.11
CA ASP A 89 -21.78 8.06 10.16
C ASP A 89 -20.74 7.15 10.82
N LYS A 90 -21.02 5.84 10.76
CA LYS A 90 -20.17 4.77 11.27
C LYS A 90 -19.60 3.89 10.15
N TYR A 91 -19.79 4.28 8.90
CA TYR A 91 -19.56 3.45 7.73
C TYR A 91 -18.28 3.81 6.97
N LEU A 92 -17.48 4.77 7.47
CA LEU A 92 -16.17 5.13 6.92
C LEU A 92 -16.24 5.50 5.43
N ARG A 93 -17.27 6.26 5.05
CA ARG A 93 -17.58 6.58 3.65
C ARG A 93 -16.62 7.60 3.06
N ASP A 94 -16.05 8.45 3.91
CA ASP A 94 -15.14 9.50 3.50
C ASP A 94 -13.69 9.02 3.53
N LYS A 95 -12.85 9.63 2.70
CA LYS A 95 -11.42 9.32 2.62
C LYS A 95 -10.58 10.58 2.59
N ALA A 96 -9.48 10.54 3.30
CA ALA A 96 -8.50 11.63 3.30
C ALA A 96 -7.08 11.04 3.35
N THR A 97 -6.17 11.66 2.63
CA THR A 97 -4.75 11.30 2.68
C THR A 97 -4.04 12.19 3.68
N MET A 98 -3.24 11.61 4.57
CA MET A 98 -2.32 12.35 5.43
C MET A 98 -0.88 12.11 4.99
N SER A 99 -0.08 13.17 5.11
CA SER A 99 1.35 13.15 4.86
C SER A 99 2.08 13.69 6.10
N PRO A 100 3.32 13.25 6.36
CA PRO A 100 4.12 13.79 7.44
C PRO A 100 4.50 15.26 7.14
N ALA A 101 4.23 16.15 8.09
CA ALA A 101 4.60 17.57 8.04
C ALA A 101 5.06 18.01 9.44
N ASP A 102 6.25 18.61 9.55
CA ASP A 102 6.81 19.09 10.83
C ASP A 102 6.82 18.05 11.97
N GLY A 103 7.03 16.77 11.63
CA GLY A 103 7.02 15.69 12.62
C GLY A 103 5.63 15.36 13.18
N LYS A 104 4.55 15.80 12.51
CA LYS A 104 3.17 15.40 12.79
C LYS A 104 2.45 14.97 11.51
N TRP A 105 1.29 14.36 11.64
CA TRP A 105 0.43 14.06 10.50
C TRP A 105 -0.40 15.29 10.13
N ALA A 106 -0.43 15.64 8.86
CA ALA A 106 -1.27 16.70 8.31
C ALA A 106 -2.08 16.18 7.11
N LEU A 107 -3.28 16.72 6.90
CA LEU A 107 -4.05 16.44 5.69
C LEU A 107 -3.28 16.93 4.46
N LYS A 108 -3.16 16.08 3.45
CA LYS A 108 -2.45 16.40 2.21
C LYS A 108 -3.17 17.50 1.41
N ASP A 109 -4.50 17.46 1.43
CA ASP A 109 -5.35 18.42 0.71
C ASP A 109 -6.56 18.80 1.59
N PRO A 110 -6.37 19.69 2.58
CA PRO A 110 -7.43 20.04 3.51
C PRO A 110 -8.61 20.71 2.81
N GLU A 111 -8.38 21.52 1.79
CA GLU A 111 -9.45 22.21 1.05
C GLU A 111 -10.40 21.22 0.36
N ALA A 112 -9.86 20.25 -0.40
CA ALA A 112 -10.68 19.24 -1.05
C ALA A 112 -11.40 18.34 -0.04
N VAL A 113 -10.73 17.98 1.06
CA VAL A 113 -11.31 17.17 2.14
C VAL A 113 -12.48 17.89 2.80
N CYS A 114 -12.33 19.16 3.17
CA CYS A 114 -13.41 19.94 3.78
C CYS A 114 -14.56 20.19 2.78
N LYS A 115 -14.25 20.40 1.49
CA LYS A 115 -15.27 20.61 0.45
C LYS A 115 -16.10 19.35 0.20
N ALA A 116 -15.47 18.19 0.15
CA ALA A 116 -16.16 16.92 -0.04
C ALA A 116 -17.24 16.71 1.03
N HIS A 117 -16.95 17.02 2.30
CA HIS A 117 -17.95 16.98 3.37
C HIS A 117 -19.16 17.89 3.08
N LEU A 118 -18.93 19.13 2.66
CA LEU A 118 -20.01 20.08 2.37
C LEU A 118 -20.88 19.62 1.18
N GLU A 119 -20.27 18.98 0.18
CA GLU A 119 -21.01 18.48 -0.99
C GLU A 119 -21.81 17.21 -0.69
N HIS A 120 -21.37 16.37 0.25
CA HIS A 120 -22.08 15.15 0.65
C HIS A 120 -23.23 15.40 1.63
N HIS A 121 -23.25 16.54 2.33
CA HIS A 121 -24.27 16.88 3.35
C HIS A 121 -25.18 18.07 2.96
N ALA A 122 -25.09 18.60 1.74
CA ALA A 122 -25.99 19.64 1.22
C ALA A 122 -27.37 19.12 0.78
N GLY A 123 -27.93 18.13 1.49
CA GLY A 123 -29.23 17.51 1.22
C GLY A 123 -30.33 17.98 2.16
#